data_AF-A0A2I0VHJ2-F1
#
_entry.id   AF-A0A2I0VHJ2-F1
#
_cell.length_a   1.000
_cell.length_b   1.000
_cell.length_c   1.000
_cell.angle_alpha   90.00
_cell.angle_beta   90.00
_cell.angle_gamma   90.00
#
_symmetry.space_group_name_H-M   'P 1'
#
loop_
_entity.id
_entity.type
_entity.pdbx_description
1 polymer ?
#
loop_
_entity_poly.entity_id
_entity_poly.type
_entity_poly.pdbx_seq_one_letter_code
_entity_poly.pdbx_strand_id
1 'polypeptide(L)'
;MAIEDLERLQIGILERIAELERALHARLVLFDNFDHGANRGVAGHGDATESRLSVILRSMGVSDFTFRTVPLDYYDKTLEERKKILGAFSVNHLCKSIVLHQ
;
A
#
# COMPACT_ATOMS: atom_id res chain seq x y z
N MET A 1 25.93 1.50 33.53
CA MET A 1 25.68 2.40 32.38
C MET A 1 25.68 3.81 32.96
N ALA A 2 26.62 4.66 32.55
CA ALA A 2 26.72 6.01 33.08
C ALA A 2 25.62 6.89 32.48
N ILE A 3 25.20 7.94 33.18
CA ILE A 3 24.10 8.82 32.75
C ILE A 3 24.39 9.47 31.39
N GLU A 4 25.65 9.82 31.14
CA GLU A 4 26.08 10.40 29.87
C GLU A 4 25.98 9.43 28.69
N ASP A 5 26.18 8.13 28.93
CA ASP A 5 26.02 7.11 27.88
C ASP A 5 24.55 6.97 27.48
N LEU A 6 23.64 7.12 28.46
CA LEU A 6 22.20 7.11 28.22
C LEU A 6 21.76 8.33 27.43
N GLU A 7 22.26 9.52 27.77
CA GLU A 7 21.97 10.77 27.05
C GLU A 7 22.48 10.70 25.60
N ARG A 8 23.70 10.19 25.39
CA ARG A 8 24.26 9.98 24.04
C ARG A 8 23.40 9.02 23.21
N LEU A 9 22.95 7.92 23.81
CA LEU A 9 22.07 6.96 23.14
C LEU A 9 20.70 7.57 22.82
N GLN A 10 20.11 8.32 23.75
CA GLN A 10 18.82 8.97 23.53
C GLN A 10 18.89 9.98 22.37
N ILE A 11 19.94 10.80 22.32
CA ILE A 11 20.15 11.75 21.22
C ILE A 11 20.25 11.00 19.89
N GLY A 12 21.08 9.95 19.82
CA GLY A 12 21.24 9.16 18.59
C GLY A 12 19.95 8.49 18.12
N ILE A 13 19.12 8.00 19.06
CA ILE A 13 17.80 7.44 18.74
C ILE A 13 16.89 8.52 18.17
N LEU A 14 16.82 9.69 18.80
CA LEU A 14 15.98 10.80 18.33
C LEU A 14 16.40 11.30 16.95
N GLU A 15 17.71 11.43 16.69
CA GLU A 15 18.24 11.80 15.37
C GLU A 15 17.83 10.79 14.30
N ARG A 16 17.96 9.49 14.60
CA ARG A 16 17.57 8.43 13.69
C ARG A 16 16.07 8.42 13.42
N ILE A 17 15.24 8.64 14.44
CA ILE A 17 13.78 8.76 14.27
C ILE A 17 13.45 9.92 13.34
N ALA A 18 14.03 11.10 13.58
CA ALA A 18 13.78 12.28 12.75
C ALA A 18 14.21 12.06 11.29
N GLU A 19 15.30 11.33 11.05
CA GLU A 19 15.72 10.94 9.70
C GLU A 19 14.71 10.00 9.02
N LEU A 20 14.23 9.00 9.75
CA LEU A 20 13.23 8.05 9.26
C LEU A 20 11.88 8.73 8.97
N GLU A 21 11.46 9.66 9.83
CA GLU A 21 10.24 10.45 9.63
C GLU A 21 10.33 11.32 8.38
N ARG A 22 11.47 11.98 8.14
CA ARG A 22 11.70 12.75 6.90
C ARG A 22 11.65 11.87 5.66
N ALA A 23 12.30 10.70 5.70
CA ALA A 23 12.31 9.75 4.59
C ALA A 23 10.90 9.22 4.29
N LEU A 24 10.12 8.89 5.33
CA LEU A 24 8.74 8.46 5.20
C LEU A 24 7.84 9.57 4.64
N HIS A 25 7.97 10.79 5.15
CA HIS A 25 7.21 11.94 4.68
C HIS A 25 7.52 12.28 3.22
N ALA A 26 8.79 12.25 2.81
CA ALA A 26 9.17 12.41 1.41
C ALA A 26 8.53 11.34 0.52
N ARG A 27 8.45 10.09 1.00
CA ARG A 27 7.74 9.00 0.31
C ARG A 27 6.24 9.31 0.19
N LEU A 28 5.58 9.75 1.27
CA LEU A 28 4.18 10.21 1.33
C LEU A 28 3.86 11.37 0.40
N VAL A 29 4.72 12.39 0.32
CA VAL A 29 4.52 13.50 -0.61
C VAL A 29 4.65 13.04 -2.07
N LEU A 30 5.60 12.13 -2.36
CA LEU A 30 5.64 11.51 -3.68
C LEU A 30 4.34 10.75 -3.98
N PHE A 31 3.79 10.01 -3.01
CA PHE A 31 2.50 9.31 -3.15
C PHE A 31 1.35 10.26 -3.52
N ASP A 32 1.25 11.44 -2.89
CA ASP A 32 0.14 12.40 -3.09
C ASP A 32 0.19 13.10 -4.47
N ASN A 33 1.40 13.34 -4.98
CA ASN A 33 1.63 13.95 -6.30
C ASN A 33 1.23 13.02 -7.46
N PHE A 34 1.22 11.69 -7.25
CA PHE A 34 0.76 10.73 -8.28
C PHE A 34 -0.76 10.77 -8.47
N ASP A 35 -1.53 11.26 -7.50
CA ASP A 35 -2.99 11.30 -7.59
C ASP A 35 -3.49 12.45 -8.49
N HIS A 36 -2.73 13.55 -8.56
CA HIS A 36 -3.08 14.74 -9.32
C HIS A 36 -2.68 14.70 -10.81
N GLY A 37 -1.80 13.77 -11.21
CA GLY A 37 -1.32 13.63 -12.59
C GLY A 37 -2.27 12.86 -13.54
N ALA A 38 -3.26 12.14 -13.01
CA ALA A 38 -4.09 11.22 -13.78
C ALA A 38 -5.28 11.86 -14.52
N ASN A 39 -5.50 13.18 -14.38
CA ASN A 39 -6.69 13.84 -14.92
C ASN A 39 -6.56 14.30 -16.40
N ARG A 40 -5.73 13.63 -17.21
CA ARG A 40 -5.69 13.85 -18.67
C ARG A 40 -5.61 12.51 -19.41
N GLY A 41 -6.74 12.08 -19.95
CA GLY A 41 -6.77 11.08 -21.02
C GLY A 41 -7.86 10.04 -20.83
N VAL A 42 -8.87 10.12 -21.69
CA VAL A 42 -9.93 9.12 -21.82
C VAL A 42 -9.33 7.81 -22.33
N ALA A 43 -8.92 6.93 -21.43
CA ALA A 43 -8.57 5.54 -21.71
C ALA A 43 -9.04 4.68 -20.53
N GLY A 44 -9.50 3.45 -20.81
CA GLY A 44 -10.31 2.61 -19.91
C GLY A 44 -9.94 2.67 -18.43
N HIS A 45 -10.92 2.95 -17.56
CA HIS A 45 -10.76 3.19 -16.12
C HIS A 45 -9.99 2.09 -15.35
N GLY A 46 -9.94 0.86 -15.87
CA GLY A 46 -9.19 -0.24 -15.27
C GLY A 46 -7.67 -0.02 -15.32
N ASP A 47 -7.16 0.43 -16.47
CA ASP A 47 -5.71 0.58 -16.70
C ASP A 47 -5.12 1.73 -15.87
N ALA A 48 -5.86 2.85 -15.74
CA ALA A 48 -5.42 3.98 -14.93
C ALA A 48 -5.30 3.64 -13.43
N THR A 49 -6.24 2.83 -12.90
CA THR A 49 -6.22 2.43 -11.49
C THR A 49 -5.11 1.41 -11.21
N GLU A 50 -4.96 0.38 -12.05
CA GLU A 50 -3.90 -0.63 -11.91
C GLU A 50 -2.51 0.00 -12.06
N SER A 51 -2.33 0.93 -13.01
CA SER A 51 -1.09 1.67 -13.20
C SER A 51 -0.73 2.49 -11.96
N ARG A 52 -1.67 3.27 -11.42
CA ARG A 52 -1.46 4.04 -10.17
C ARG A 52 -1.11 3.12 -9.00
N LEU A 53 -1.85 2.03 -8.79
CA LEU A 53 -1.57 1.07 -7.72
C LEU A 53 -0.22 0.36 -7.90
N SER A 54 0.18 0.04 -9.15
CA SER A 54 1.49 -0.55 -9.45
C SER A 54 2.64 0.35 -9.00
N VAL A 55 2.54 1.65 -9.31
CA VAL A 55 3.56 2.63 -8.90
C VAL A 55 3.64 2.72 -7.38
N ILE A 56 2.49 2.75 -6.69
CA ILE A 56 2.42 2.79 -5.23
C ILE A 56 3.07 1.55 -4.62
N LEU A 57 2.73 0.34 -5.08
CA LEU A 57 3.28 -0.91 -4.56
C LEU A 57 4.81 -0.96 -4.74
N ARG A 58 5.31 -0.58 -5.91
CA ARG A 58 6.75 -0.59 -6.21
C ARG A 58 7.53 0.40 -5.36
N SER A 59 7.02 1.62 -5.14
CA SER A 59 7.70 2.60 -4.29
C SER A 59 7.68 2.24 -2.81
N MET A 60 6.75 1.36 -2.40
CA MET A 60 6.77 0.72 -1.08
C MET A 60 7.76 -0.45 -0.97
N GLY A 61 8.41 -0.85 -2.07
CA GLY A 61 9.34 -1.99 -2.12
C GLY A 61 8.67 -3.32 -2.45
N VAL A 62 7.38 -3.32 -2.84
CA VAL A 62 6.67 -4.52 -3.29
C VAL A 62 6.90 -4.69 -4.78
N SER A 63 7.78 -5.61 -5.15
CA SER A 63 8.13 -5.87 -6.55
C SER A 63 7.36 -7.03 -7.19
N ASP A 64 6.79 -7.92 -6.37
CA ASP A 64 6.07 -9.11 -6.82
C ASP A 64 4.57 -9.00 -6.48
N PHE A 65 3.77 -8.65 -7.47
CA PHE A 65 2.31 -8.55 -7.38
C PHE A 65 1.66 -8.74 -8.74
N THR A 66 0.37 -9.07 -8.77
CA THR A 66 -0.41 -9.23 -9.99
C THR A 66 -1.85 -8.79 -9.75
N PHE A 67 -2.39 -7.97 -10.66
CA PHE A 67 -3.81 -7.62 -10.66
C PHE A 67 -4.61 -8.71 -11.36
N ARG A 68 -5.81 -8.99 -10.84
CA ARG A 68 -6.73 -9.99 -11.39
C ARG A 68 -8.12 -9.37 -11.54
N THR A 69 -8.68 -9.47 -12.73
CA THR A 69 -10.11 -9.24 -12.96
C THR A 69 -10.90 -10.45 -12.45
N VAL A 70 -11.96 -10.20 -11.69
CA VAL A 70 -12.86 -11.24 -11.17
C VAL A 70 -14.24 -11.12 -11.82
N PRO A 71 -15.06 -12.19 -11.82
CA PRO A 71 -16.44 -12.12 -12.30
C PRO A 71 -17.28 -11.05 -11.58
N LEU A 72 -18.31 -10.53 -12.25
CA LEU A 72 -19.21 -9.52 -11.68
C LEU A 72 -19.90 -9.98 -10.39
N ASP A 73 -20.24 -11.27 -10.30
CA ASP A 73 -20.89 -11.91 -9.15
C ASP A 73 -19.91 -12.34 -8.05
N TYR A 74 -18.66 -11.89 -8.09
CA TYR A 74 -17.59 -12.32 -7.17
C TYR A 74 -17.98 -12.20 -5.68
N TYR A 75 -18.66 -11.12 -5.29
CA TYR A 75 -19.07 -10.90 -3.90
C TYR A 75 -20.34 -11.64 -3.48
N ASP A 76 -21.05 -12.30 -4.41
CA ASP A 76 -22.21 -13.14 -4.11
C ASP A 76 -21.79 -14.61 -3.85
N LYS A 77 -20.59 -14.98 -4.30
CA LYS A 77 -20.00 -16.31 -4.11
C LYS A 77 -19.56 -16.55 -2.67
N THR A 78 -19.48 -17.82 -2.27
CA THR A 78 -18.93 -18.23 -0.97
C THR A 78 -17.44 -17.89 -0.85
N LEU A 79 -16.92 -17.84 0.38
CA LEU A 79 -15.49 -17.56 0.62
C LEU A 79 -14.57 -18.60 -0.04
N GLU A 80 -14.97 -19.87 -0.06
CA GLU A 80 -14.21 -20.94 -0.71
C GLU A 80 -14.12 -20.76 -2.22
N GLU A 81 -15.20 -20.32 -2.87
CA GLU A 81 -15.19 -19.99 -4.29
C GLU A 81 -14.30 -18.79 -4.60
N ARG A 82 -14.36 -17.74 -3.76
CA ARG A 82 -13.49 -16.56 -3.90
C ARG A 82 -12.02 -16.91 -3.74
N LYS A 83 -11.68 -17.76 -2.77
CA LYS A 83 -10.34 -18.31 -2.57
C LYS A 83 -9.84 -18.99 -3.85
N LYS A 84 -10.68 -19.81 -4.47
CA LYS A 84 -10.36 -20.51 -5.73
C LYS A 84 -10.16 -19.54 -6.89
N ILE A 85 -11.02 -18.53 -7.05
CA ILE A 85 -10.93 -17.52 -8.11
C ILE A 85 -9.61 -16.73 -8.02
N LEU A 86 -9.21 -16.35 -6.80
CA LEU A 86 -8.00 -15.56 -6.58
C LEU A 86 -6.72 -16.41 -6.45
N GLY A 87 -6.84 -17.74 -6.40
CA GLY A 87 -5.69 -18.64 -6.21
C GLY A 87 -5.05 -18.50 -4.82
N ALA A 88 -5.82 -18.11 -3.80
CA ALA A 88 -5.33 -17.96 -2.44
C ALA A 88 -5.15 -19.32 -1.75
N PHE A 89 -4.16 -19.44 -0.85
CA PHE A 89 -3.89 -20.70 -0.14
C PHE A 89 -4.98 -21.08 0.87
N SER A 90 -5.60 -20.09 1.53
CA SER A 90 -6.67 -20.25 2.51
C SER A 90 -7.63 -19.07 2.46
N VAL A 91 -8.88 -19.24 2.91
CA VAL A 91 -9.85 -18.15 3.04
C VAL A 91 -9.35 -17.00 3.93
N ASN A 92 -8.47 -17.31 4.89
CA ASN A 92 -7.86 -16.30 5.76
C ASN A 92 -6.87 -15.37 5.04
N HIS A 93 -6.45 -15.71 3.81
CA HIS A 93 -5.64 -14.82 2.96
C HIS A 93 -6.49 -13.85 2.13
N LEU A 94 -7.83 -13.91 2.23
CA LEU A 94 -8.71 -12.96 1.57
C LEU A 94 -8.85 -11.70 2.43
N CYS A 95 -8.24 -10.61 1.99
CA CYS A 95 -8.33 -9.31 2.66
C CYS A 95 -9.32 -8.39 1.93
N LYS A 96 -9.99 -7.51 2.68
CA LYS A 96 -10.84 -6.45 2.13
C LYS A 96 -10.56 -5.14 2.87
N SER A 97 -10.28 -4.09 2.12
CA SER A 97 -10.31 -2.71 2.64
C SER A 97 -11.72 -2.16 2.49
N ILE A 98 -12.29 -1.63 3.58
CA ILE A 98 -13.63 -1.02 3.61
C ILE A 98 -13.46 0.43 4.08
N VAL A 99 -14.01 1.37 3.32
CA VAL A 99 -14.10 2.77 3.72
C VAL A 99 -15.52 3.03 4.23
N LEU A 100 -15.62 3.61 5.42
CA LEU A 100 -16.87 4.06 6.02
C LEU A 100 -16.82 5.60 6.08
N HIS A 101 -17.92 6.26 5.71
CA HIS A 101 -18.07 7.70 5.94
C HIS A 101 -18.95 7.92 7.17
N GLN A 102 -18.69 9.01 7.90
CA GLN A 102 -19.57 9.48 8.97
C GLN A 102 -20.77 10.24 8.40
#